data_AF-A0A9D8TB93-F1
#
_entry.id   AF-A0A9D8TB93-F1
#
_cell.length_a   1.000
_cell.length_b   1.000
_cell.length_c   1.000
_cell.angle_alpha   90.00
_cell.angle_beta   90.00
_cell.angle_gamma   90.00
#
_symmetry.space_group_name_H-M   'P 1'
#
loop_
_entity.id
_entity.type
_entity.pdbx_description
1 polymer ?
#
loop_
_entity_poly.entity_id
_entity_poly.type
_entity_poly.pdbx_seq_one_letter_code
_entity_poly.pdbx_strand_id
1 'polypeptide(L)'
;MKRKFLGWSTFILASLLLSACGSYDNGELTAVKVSSWSEPNPYGMVLIKQGSFEMGQSAPDSIWGTETPAKHVSVASFWMDETEITNGQYKQFIKWVCDSIIREKLADPAYGGNDEYKITENELGDPIKPYLNWKLPIPDRRRASEEELTALNYFMEADPIFGGYRTKTELITYRYEWYDYEQAAKRAHQLNIAKRVRNTDIDLNTLPEVMITKDTAYYDENGRIVRESITRPLGSEFDFLNTYIVEIYPDTTVWVNDFENSYAIPYMKNYFSHPGYVAHPVVGVSWEQARAFCHWRTQYLNA
;
A
#
# COMPACT_ATOMS: atom_id res chain seq x y z
N MET A 1 47.84 47.19 -43.67
CA MET A 1 46.40 47.11 -43.33
C MET A 1 45.67 45.83 -43.78
N LYS A 2 46.29 44.82 -44.42
CA LYS A 2 45.54 43.66 -44.98
C LYS A 2 45.47 42.39 -44.12
N ARG A 3 46.16 42.32 -42.97
CA ARG A 3 46.27 41.08 -42.16
C ARG A 3 45.23 40.94 -41.03
N LYS A 4 44.53 42.01 -40.63
CA LYS A 4 43.54 41.95 -39.53
C LYS A 4 42.10 41.67 -40.00
N PHE A 5 41.77 41.93 -41.28
CA PHE A 5 40.44 41.65 -41.84
C PHE A 5 40.18 40.16 -42.10
N LEU A 6 41.25 39.39 -42.36
CA LEU A 6 41.12 37.95 -42.68
C LEU A 6 40.79 37.09 -41.45
N GLY A 7 41.16 37.54 -40.24
CA GLY A 7 40.86 36.83 -38.99
C GLY A 7 39.42 37.02 -38.49
N TRP A 8 38.78 38.14 -38.82
CA TRP A 8 37.36 38.36 -38.49
C TRP A 8 36.42 37.70 -39.51
N SER A 9 36.80 37.62 -40.79
CA SER A 9 36.02 36.87 -41.78
C SER A 9 36.01 35.37 -41.51
N THR A 10 37.10 34.79 -41.00
CA THR A 10 37.14 33.35 -40.65
C THR A 10 36.35 33.03 -39.39
N PHE A 11 36.29 33.94 -38.41
CA PHE A 11 35.48 33.77 -37.20
C PHE A 11 33.97 33.86 -37.48
N ILE A 12 33.56 34.79 -38.36
CA ILE A 12 32.16 34.92 -38.79
C ILE A 12 31.74 33.72 -39.65
N LEU A 13 32.62 33.24 -40.53
CA LEU A 13 32.35 32.04 -41.33
C LEU A 13 32.26 30.78 -40.46
N ALA A 14 33.07 30.68 -39.39
CA ALA A 14 33.00 29.59 -38.43
C ALA A 14 31.73 29.65 -37.55
N SER A 15 31.26 30.84 -37.17
CA SER A 15 30.01 31.00 -36.40
C SER A 15 28.75 30.76 -37.26
N LEU A 16 28.80 31.05 -38.56
CA LEU A 16 27.73 30.70 -39.52
C LEU A 16 27.66 29.20 -39.79
N LEU A 17 28.80 28.50 -39.81
CA LEU A 17 28.83 27.03 -39.95
C LEU A 17 28.29 26.29 -38.72
N LEU A 18 28.39 26.88 -37.53
CA LEU A 18 27.83 26.31 -36.29
C LEU A 18 26.30 26.50 -36.17
N SER A 19 25.70 27.42 -36.94
CA SER A 19 24.25 27.68 -36.91
C SER A 19 23.45 26.83 -37.92
N ALA A 20 24.13 26.01 -38.73
CA ALA A 20 23.49 25.17 -39.76
C ALA A 20 23.05 23.79 -39.26
N CYS A 21 23.28 23.47 -37.99
CA CYS A 21 22.77 22.24 -37.38
C CYS A 21 21.32 22.44 -36.93
N GLY A 22 20.44 22.73 -37.88
CA GLY A 22 18.99 22.59 -37.68
C GLY A 22 18.69 21.11 -37.44
N SER A 23 17.87 20.81 -36.44
CA SER A 23 17.38 19.45 -36.22
C SER A 23 16.56 19.03 -37.45
N TYR A 24 17.22 18.33 -38.37
CA TYR A 24 16.57 17.66 -39.49
C TYR A 24 15.71 16.53 -38.92
N ASP A 25 14.41 16.73 -38.92
CA ASP A 25 13.45 15.67 -38.67
C ASP A 25 13.36 14.83 -39.95
N ASN A 26 14.18 13.77 -40.02
CA ASN A 26 14.28 12.87 -41.17
C ASN A 26 13.03 11.97 -41.32
N GLY A 27 11.97 12.19 -40.53
CA GLY A 27 10.78 11.33 -40.50
C GLY A 27 11.05 9.94 -39.92
N GLU A 28 12.23 9.72 -39.34
CA GLU A 28 12.57 8.49 -38.66
C GLU A 28 11.88 8.45 -37.29
N LEU A 29 11.33 7.29 -36.93
CA LEU A 29 10.69 7.07 -35.63
C LEU A 29 11.77 7.08 -34.53
N THR A 30 12.11 8.27 -34.03
CA THR A 30 12.94 8.43 -32.85
C THR A 30 12.08 8.29 -31.58
N ALA A 31 12.61 7.61 -30.56
CA ALA A 31 11.93 7.51 -29.28
C ALA A 31 11.85 8.89 -28.62
N VAL A 32 10.74 9.15 -27.92
CA VAL A 32 10.61 10.34 -27.07
C VAL A 32 11.74 10.30 -26.04
N LYS A 33 12.50 11.40 -25.95
CA LYS A 33 13.57 11.52 -24.95
C LYS A 33 12.94 11.57 -23.56
N VAL A 34 13.03 10.47 -22.82
CA VAL A 34 12.58 10.36 -21.42
C VAL A 34 13.79 10.49 -20.50
N SER A 35 13.63 11.19 -19.37
CA SER A 35 14.66 11.24 -18.34
C SER A 35 14.91 9.85 -17.75
N SER A 36 16.15 9.50 -17.46
CA SER A 36 16.48 8.27 -16.74
C SER A 36 15.87 8.31 -15.34
N TRP A 37 14.97 7.37 -15.05
CA TRP A 37 14.40 7.19 -13.71
C TRP A 37 15.44 6.52 -12.80
N SER A 38 15.78 7.17 -11.69
CA SER A 38 16.62 6.59 -10.64
C SER A 38 15.74 6.29 -9.44
N GLU A 39 15.64 5.01 -9.09
CA GLU A 39 14.94 4.62 -7.87
C GLU A 39 15.79 4.99 -6.64
N PRO A 40 15.22 5.69 -5.64
CA PRO A 40 15.91 5.92 -4.39
C PRO A 40 16.08 4.61 -3.62
N ASN A 41 17.20 4.45 -2.91
CA ASN A 41 17.41 3.29 -2.03
C ASN A 41 16.48 3.40 -0.81
N PRO A 42 15.50 2.48 -0.61
CA PRO A 42 14.64 2.51 0.56
C PRO A 42 15.43 2.21 1.84
N TYR A 43 15.09 2.89 2.93
CA TYR A 43 15.78 2.69 4.21
C TYR A 43 15.56 1.27 4.76
N GLY A 44 16.64 0.61 5.19
CA GLY A 44 16.60 -0.72 5.80
C GLY A 44 16.35 -1.87 4.81
N MET A 45 16.44 -1.61 3.50
CA MET A 45 16.32 -2.61 2.45
C MET A 45 17.62 -2.83 1.70
N VAL A 46 17.78 -4.03 1.15
CA VAL A 46 18.87 -4.45 0.30
C VAL A 46 18.33 -4.79 -1.09
N LEU A 47 19.05 -4.37 -2.13
CA LEU A 47 18.71 -4.71 -3.52
C LEU A 47 19.12 -6.16 -3.80
N ILE A 48 18.12 -7.00 -4.06
CA ILE A 48 18.32 -8.34 -4.61
C ILE A 48 18.36 -8.21 -6.12
N LYS A 49 19.51 -8.55 -6.71
CA LYS A 49 19.70 -8.49 -8.17
C LYS A 49 18.92 -9.59 -8.86
N GLN A 50 18.45 -9.30 -10.08
CA GLN A 50 17.84 -10.28 -10.95
C GLN A 50 18.76 -11.48 -11.16
N GLY A 51 18.16 -12.67 -11.21
CA GLY A 51 18.88 -13.91 -11.38
C GLY A 51 17.94 -15.09 -11.41
N SER A 52 18.52 -16.25 -11.70
CA SER A 52 17.85 -17.55 -11.60
C SER A 52 18.46 -18.34 -10.47
N PHE A 53 17.64 -18.98 -9.64
CA PHE A 53 18.09 -19.92 -8.63
C PHE A 53 17.23 -21.19 -8.67
N GLU A 54 17.77 -22.26 -8.10
CA GLU A 54 17.04 -23.52 -7.94
C GLU A 54 16.32 -23.51 -6.60
N MET A 55 15.00 -23.52 -6.64
CA MET A 55 14.13 -23.52 -5.47
C MET A 55 13.75 -24.95 -5.12
N GLY A 56 14.04 -25.36 -3.88
CA GLY A 56 13.75 -26.69 -3.37
C GLY A 56 14.98 -27.32 -2.73
N GLN A 57 14.83 -28.54 -2.22
CA GLN A 57 15.97 -29.28 -1.71
C GLN A 57 16.77 -29.85 -2.89
N SER A 58 18.09 -29.68 -2.87
CA SER A 58 18.99 -30.29 -3.86
C SER A 58 19.15 -31.80 -3.65
N ALA A 59 18.90 -32.28 -2.43
CA ALA A 59 18.92 -33.69 -2.06
C ALA A 59 17.70 -34.02 -1.18
N PRO A 60 17.04 -35.17 -1.39
CA PRO A 60 15.90 -35.57 -0.57
C PRO A 60 16.33 -35.83 0.87
N ASP A 61 15.47 -35.46 1.82
CA ASP A 61 15.68 -35.76 3.25
C ASP A 61 15.84 -37.28 3.47
N SER A 62 16.92 -37.65 4.15
CA SER A 62 17.34 -39.05 4.34
C SER A 62 16.38 -39.86 5.20
N ILE A 63 15.52 -39.22 6.01
CA ILE A 63 14.70 -39.91 7.02
C ILE A 63 13.27 -40.17 6.52
N TRP A 64 12.70 -39.25 5.73
CA TRP A 64 11.30 -39.35 5.26
C TRP A 64 11.16 -39.52 3.74
N GLY A 65 12.25 -39.44 2.97
CA GLY A 65 12.28 -39.80 1.53
C GLY A 65 11.29 -39.01 0.65
N THR A 66 10.82 -37.85 1.12
CA THR A 66 9.88 -37.03 0.34
C THR A 66 10.67 -36.28 -0.73
N GLU A 67 10.51 -36.69 -1.99
CA GLU A 67 11.10 -35.97 -3.13
C GLU A 67 10.36 -34.64 -3.30
N THR A 68 11.01 -33.54 -2.93
CA THR A 68 10.54 -32.20 -3.28
C THR A 68 11.18 -31.81 -4.61
N PRO A 69 10.41 -31.66 -5.71
CA PRO A 69 10.99 -31.36 -7.01
C PRO A 69 11.61 -29.96 -6.97
N ALA A 70 12.91 -29.91 -7.24
CA ALA A 70 13.62 -28.66 -7.41
C ALA A 70 13.13 -27.94 -8.67
N LYS A 71 12.85 -26.64 -8.56
CA LYS A 71 12.31 -25.80 -9.65
C LYS A 71 13.29 -24.67 -9.94
N HIS A 72 13.68 -24.50 -11.19
CA HIS A 72 14.40 -23.30 -11.60
C HIS A 72 13.44 -22.11 -11.67
N VAL A 73 13.66 -21.12 -10.81
CA VAL A 73 12.86 -19.90 -10.73
C VAL A 73 13.75 -18.74 -11.12
N SER A 74 13.26 -17.90 -12.04
CA SER A 74 13.89 -16.62 -12.39
C SER A 74 13.11 -15.49 -11.75
N VAL A 75 13.81 -14.58 -11.08
CA VAL A 75 13.20 -13.45 -10.38
C VAL A 75 13.83 -12.16 -10.89
N ALA A 76 12.99 -11.13 -11.10
CA ALA A 76 13.45 -9.78 -11.42
C ALA A 76 14.22 -9.17 -10.24
N SER A 77 14.88 -8.03 -10.44
CA SER A 77 15.52 -7.34 -9.32
C SER A 77 14.43 -6.72 -8.42
N PHE A 78 14.56 -6.83 -7.10
CA PHE A 78 13.63 -6.23 -6.15
C PHE A 78 14.33 -5.90 -4.83
N TRP A 79 13.69 -5.06 -4.02
CA TRP A 79 14.16 -4.67 -2.70
C TRP A 79 13.61 -5.62 -1.62
N MET A 80 14.45 -6.05 -0.68
CA MET A 80 14.07 -6.90 0.46
C MET A 80 14.56 -6.26 1.75
N ASP A 81 13.77 -6.32 2.83
CA ASP A 81 14.19 -5.84 4.14
C ASP A 81 15.41 -6.63 4.65
N GLU A 82 16.36 -5.93 5.28
CA GLU A 82 17.56 -6.55 5.86
C GLU A 82 17.24 -7.38 7.11
N THR A 83 16.26 -6.94 7.91
CA THR A 83 15.83 -7.58 9.16
C THR A 83 14.32 -7.79 9.17
N GLU A 84 13.81 -8.65 10.04
CA GLU A 84 12.37 -8.73 10.26
C GLU A 84 11.79 -7.39 10.73
N ILE A 85 10.50 -7.19 10.49
CA ILE A 85 9.78 -6.01 10.98
C ILE A 85 9.75 -6.03 12.50
N THR A 86 10.25 -4.95 13.10
CA THR A 86 10.32 -4.77 14.54
C THR A 86 8.97 -4.32 15.12
N ASN A 87 8.76 -4.58 16.42
CA ASN A 87 7.61 -4.06 17.17
C ASN A 87 7.49 -2.53 17.05
N GLY A 88 8.62 -1.80 17.01
CA GLY A 88 8.64 -0.36 16.81
C GLY A 88 8.11 0.08 15.45
N GLN A 89 8.54 -0.58 14.37
CA GLN A 89 8.06 -0.31 13.02
C GLN A 89 6.56 -0.66 12.88
N TYR A 90 6.12 -1.77 13.47
CA TYR A 90 4.70 -2.13 13.45
C TYR A 90 3.84 -1.16 14.29
N LYS A 91 4.37 -0.64 15.41
CA LYS A 91 3.70 0.43 16.17
C LYS A 91 3.58 1.73 15.39
N GLN A 92 4.50 2.03 14.47
CA GLN A 92 4.36 3.18 13.58
C GLN A 92 3.10 3.02 12.70
N PHE A 93 2.87 1.83 12.17
CA PHE A 93 1.66 1.51 11.41
C PHE A 93 0.40 1.68 12.26
N ILE A 94 0.36 1.06 13.45
CA ILE A 94 -0.80 1.20 14.36
C ILE A 94 -1.04 2.66 14.72
N LYS A 95 0.02 3.40 15.05
CA LYS A 95 -0.11 4.83 15.38
C LYS A 95 -0.70 5.60 14.21
N TRP A 96 -0.22 5.37 12.99
CA TRP A 96 -0.75 6.01 11.79
C TRP A 96 -2.24 5.71 11.59
N VAL A 97 -2.67 4.46 11.80
CA VAL A 97 -4.08 4.08 11.69
C VAL A 97 -4.92 4.71 12.80
N CYS A 98 -4.48 4.66 14.06
CA CYS A 98 -5.16 5.35 15.17
C CYS A 98 -5.30 6.85 14.89
N ASP A 99 -4.23 7.48 14.41
CA ASP A 99 -4.18 8.88 14.02
C ASP A 99 -5.15 9.19 12.86
N SER A 100 -5.36 8.27 11.93
CA SER A 100 -6.34 8.42 10.83
C SER A 100 -7.77 8.37 11.36
N ILE A 101 -8.07 7.41 12.24
CA ILE A 101 -9.41 7.24 12.84
C ILE A 101 -9.75 8.41 13.75
N ILE A 102 -8.79 8.89 14.56
CA ILE A 102 -8.99 10.07 15.40
C ILE A 102 -9.32 11.29 14.56
N ARG A 103 -8.62 11.50 13.43
CA ARG A 103 -8.94 12.61 12.51
C ARG A 103 -10.31 12.48 11.89
N GLU A 104 -10.72 11.27 11.52
CA GLU A 104 -12.07 11.01 11.05
C GLU A 104 -13.12 11.36 12.12
N LYS A 105 -12.87 10.98 13.39
CA LYS A 105 -13.73 11.36 14.52
C LYS A 105 -13.71 12.85 14.81
N LEU A 106 -12.59 13.54 14.64
CA LEU A 106 -12.56 15.00 14.81
C LEU A 106 -13.35 15.73 13.71
N ALA A 107 -13.44 15.14 12.51
CA ALA A 107 -14.29 15.65 11.44
C ALA A 107 -15.78 15.36 11.66
N ASP A 108 -16.11 14.24 12.30
CA ASP A 108 -17.51 13.84 12.52
C ASP A 108 -18.25 14.86 13.43
N PRO A 109 -19.44 15.37 13.03
CA PRO A 109 -20.23 16.33 13.82
C PRO A 109 -20.70 15.83 15.19
N ALA A 110 -20.77 14.51 15.39
CA ALA A 110 -21.15 13.92 16.67
C ALA A 110 -20.03 13.95 17.72
N TYR A 111 -18.81 14.28 17.29
CA TYR A 111 -17.62 14.29 18.12
C TYR A 111 -16.99 15.68 18.07
N GLY A 112 -16.05 15.94 17.14
CA GLY A 112 -15.36 17.23 17.06
C GLY A 112 -15.99 18.26 16.11
N GLY A 113 -16.71 17.80 15.08
CA GLY A 113 -17.39 18.67 14.11
C GLY A 113 -16.50 19.65 13.35
N ASN A 114 -15.19 19.39 13.25
CA ASN A 114 -14.28 20.24 12.51
C ASN A 114 -14.03 19.68 11.10
N ASP A 115 -14.76 20.23 10.13
CA ASP A 115 -14.67 19.86 8.71
C ASP A 115 -13.26 20.05 8.11
N GLU A 116 -12.37 20.86 8.73
CA GLU A 116 -10.99 21.06 8.26
C GLU A 116 -10.14 19.78 8.24
N TYR A 117 -10.52 18.77 9.06
CA TYR A 117 -9.86 17.47 9.06
C TYR A 117 -10.19 16.63 7.81
N LYS A 118 -11.18 17.02 7.00
CA LYS A 118 -11.63 16.29 5.82
C LYS A 118 -11.72 17.21 4.61
N ILE A 119 -10.79 17.05 3.67
CA ILE A 119 -10.78 17.84 2.43
C ILE A 119 -11.79 17.22 1.47
N THR A 120 -12.83 17.97 1.13
CA THR A 120 -13.93 17.57 0.23
C THR A 120 -13.88 18.31 -1.11
N GLU A 121 -13.10 19.38 -1.21
CA GLU A 121 -13.05 20.27 -2.36
C GLU A 121 -11.61 20.43 -2.87
N ASN A 122 -11.47 20.51 -4.18
CA ASN A 122 -10.21 20.85 -4.84
C ASN A 122 -9.87 22.33 -4.66
N GLU A 123 -8.64 22.73 -5.03
CA GLU A 123 -8.22 24.14 -5.09
C GLU A 123 -9.13 25.02 -5.97
N LEU A 124 -9.83 24.41 -6.93
CA LEU A 124 -10.79 25.06 -7.84
C LEU A 124 -12.24 25.09 -7.31
N GLY A 125 -12.50 24.52 -6.13
CA GLY A 125 -13.84 24.40 -5.55
C GLY A 125 -14.68 23.25 -6.11
N ASP A 126 -14.10 22.40 -6.96
CA ASP A 126 -14.78 21.20 -7.46
C ASP A 126 -14.85 20.12 -6.37
N PRO A 127 -15.98 19.40 -6.22
CA PRO A 127 -16.12 18.35 -5.22
C PRO A 127 -15.25 17.14 -5.59
N ILE A 128 -14.54 16.61 -4.60
CA ILE A 128 -13.70 15.42 -4.73
C ILE A 128 -14.06 14.33 -3.73
N LYS A 129 -13.55 13.11 -3.96
CA LYS A 129 -13.64 12.03 -2.98
C LYS A 129 -12.96 12.52 -1.68
N PRO A 130 -13.71 12.60 -0.55
CA PRO A 130 -13.17 13.16 0.67
C PRO A 130 -11.97 12.38 1.18
N TYR A 131 -10.90 13.07 1.56
CA TYR A 131 -9.71 12.46 2.16
C TYR A 131 -9.25 13.25 3.40
N LEU A 132 -8.49 12.56 4.26
CA LEU A 132 -8.05 13.12 5.54
C LEU A 132 -6.96 14.17 5.35
N ASN A 133 -7.09 15.29 6.05
CA ASN A 133 -6.09 16.34 6.10
C ASN A 133 -4.98 16.00 7.10
N TRP A 134 -3.87 15.47 6.60
CA TRP A 134 -2.70 15.14 7.42
C TRP A 134 -1.86 16.35 7.86
N LYS A 135 -2.10 17.54 7.28
CA LYS A 135 -1.35 18.76 7.61
C LYS A 135 -1.80 19.35 8.96
N LEU A 136 -3.06 19.16 9.33
CA LEU A 136 -3.61 19.66 10.59
C LEU A 136 -3.16 18.74 11.73
N PRO A 137 -2.49 19.26 12.78
CA PRO A 137 -2.10 18.46 13.93
C PRO A 137 -3.32 18.05 14.76
N ILE A 138 -3.22 16.90 15.43
CA ILE A 138 -4.20 16.49 16.43
C ILE A 138 -4.01 17.38 17.68
N PRO A 139 -5.09 17.93 18.27
CA PRO A 139 -5.00 18.76 19.47
C PRO A 139 -4.46 17.94 20.66
N ASP A 140 -3.68 18.61 21.51
CA ASP A 140 -3.22 18.00 22.76
C ASP A 140 -4.42 17.84 23.70
N ARG A 141 -4.52 16.69 24.38
CA ARG A 141 -5.58 16.36 25.34
C ARG A 141 -5.76 17.44 26.42
N ARG A 142 -4.70 18.18 26.76
CA ARG A 142 -4.77 19.26 27.76
C ARG A 142 -5.46 20.54 27.28
N ARG A 143 -5.50 20.76 25.97
CA ARG A 143 -6.02 21.97 25.33
C ARG A 143 -7.29 21.71 24.50
N ALA A 144 -7.66 20.45 24.36
CA ALA A 144 -8.80 20.01 23.58
C ALA A 144 -10.13 20.43 24.24
N SER A 145 -11.14 20.71 23.42
CA SER A 145 -12.52 20.92 23.89
C SER A 145 -13.12 19.61 24.43
N GLU A 146 -14.27 19.68 25.10
CA GLU A 146 -14.96 18.48 25.61
C GLU A 146 -15.39 17.52 24.47
N GLU A 147 -15.83 18.09 23.36
CA GLU A 147 -16.17 17.43 22.10
C GLU A 147 -14.95 16.72 21.49
N GLU A 148 -13.83 17.45 21.36
CA GLU A 148 -12.57 16.89 20.88
C GLU A 148 -12.02 15.81 21.82
N LEU A 149 -12.13 15.99 23.14
CA LEU A 149 -11.72 15.01 24.14
C LEU A 149 -12.47 13.68 23.97
N THR A 150 -13.74 13.73 23.58
CA THR A 150 -14.53 12.54 23.28
C THR A 150 -13.96 11.78 22.08
N ALA A 151 -13.55 12.50 21.02
CA ALA A 151 -12.84 11.90 19.88
C ALA A 151 -11.46 11.33 20.29
N LEU A 152 -10.68 12.06 21.08
CA LEU A 152 -9.33 11.66 21.53
C LEU A 152 -9.33 10.45 22.47
N ASN A 153 -10.43 10.25 23.21
CA ASN A 153 -10.62 9.13 24.12
C ASN A 153 -11.42 7.98 23.49
N TYR A 154 -11.70 8.04 22.17
CA TYR A 154 -12.47 7.02 21.46
C TYR A 154 -11.95 5.59 21.68
N PHE A 155 -10.63 5.43 21.67
CA PHE A 155 -9.98 4.13 21.90
C PHE A 155 -9.81 3.77 23.37
N MET A 156 -10.11 4.66 24.32
CA MET A 156 -9.90 4.40 25.74
C MET A 156 -11.13 3.73 26.33
N GLU A 157 -10.94 2.65 27.08
CA GLU A 157 -11.98 1.98 27.84
C GLU A 157 -11.52 1.79 29.28
N ALA A 158 -12.42 1.99 30.24
CA ALA A 158 -12.10 1.73 31.64
C ALA A 158 -11.88 0.22 31.86
N ASP A 159 -10.74 -0.12 32.45
CA ASP A 159 -10.44 -1.51 32.81
C ASP A 159 -11.28 -1.93 34.01
N PRO A 160 -12.14 -2.97 33.89
CA PRO A 160 -13.00 -3.39 34.99
C PRO A 160 -12.21 -4.05 36.13
N ILE A 161 -11.03 -4.61 35.84
CA ILE A 161 -10.26 -5.44 36.79
C ILE A 161 -9.16 -4.64 37.48
N PHE A 162 -8.27 -4.01 36.72
CA PHE A 162 -7.03 -3.42 37.26
C PHE A 162 -7.17 -1.93 37.62
N GLY A 163 -8.28 -1.30 37.24
CA GLY A 163 -8.41 0.15 37.26
C GLY A 163 -7.46 0.80 36.26
N GLY A 164 -7.88 1.92 35.69
CA GLY A 164 -7.17 2.59 34.60
C GLY A 164 -7.89 2.41 33.26
N TYR A 165 -7.16 2.66 32.18
CA TYR A 165 -7.71 2.63 30.82
C TYR A 165 -6.93 1.64 29.95
N ARG A 166 -7.65 0.73 29.29
CA ARG A 166 -7.13 -0.08 28.19
C ARG A 166 -7.45 0.54 26.85
N THR A 167 -6.63 0.21 25.85
CA THR A 167 -6.92 0.56 24.46
C THR A 167 -7.89 -0.47 23.88
N LYS A 168 -8.97 0.00 23.26
CA LYS A 168 -9.92 -0.82 22.49
C LYS A 168 -9.26 -1.29 21.21
N THR A 169 -8.62 -2.44 21.31
CA THR A 169 -7.90 -3.09 20.22
C THR A 169 -8.76 -3.34 18.98
N GLU A 170 -10.01 -3.78 19.19
CA GLU A 170 -10.97 -4.14 18.13
C GLU A 170 -11.32 -2.98 17.20
N LEU A 171 -11.23 -1.74 17.69
CA LEU A 171 -11.56 -0.55 16.90
C LEU A 171 -10.42 -0.14 15.96
N ILE A 172 -9.21 -0.68 16.14
CA ILE A 172 -8.03 -0.35 15.33
C ILE A 172 -8.10 -1.16 14.04
N THR A 173 -8.95 -0.70 13.14
CA THR A 173 -9.23 -1.33 11.85
C THR A 173 -8.61 -0.52 10.72
N TYR A 174 -8.04 -1.22 9.74
CA TYR A 174 -7.48 -0.63 8.53
C TYR A 174 -8.26 -1.12 7.32
N ARG A 175 -8.86 -0.17 6.60
CA ARG A 175 -9.53 -0.41 5.33
C ARG A 175 -8.59 -0.07 4.18
N TYR A 176 -8.43 -1.00 3.25
CA TYR A 176 -7.69 -0.76 2.02
C TYR A 176 -8.36 -1.42 0.81
N GLU A 177 -7.98 -0.93 -0.36
CA GLU A 177 -8.49 -1.38 -1.65
C GLU A 177 -7.32 -1.88 -2.49
N TRP A 178 -7.49 -3.04 -3.12
CA TRP A 178 -6.47 -3.66 -3.97
C TRP A 178 -7.04 -3.87 -5.36
N TYR A 179 -6.42 -3.25 -6.36
CA TYR A 179 -6.84 -3.39 -7.75
C TYR A 179 -6.16 -4.60 -8.39
N ASP A 180 -6.95 -5.52 -8.94
CA ASP A 180 -6.45 -6.70 -9.66
C ASP A 180 -6.13 -6.36 -11.11
N TYR A 181 -4.89 -5.91 -11.33
CA TYR A 181 -4.38 -5.59 -12.66
C TYR A 181 -4.32 -6.81 -13.59
N GLU A 182 -4.11 -8.01 -13.07
CA GLU A 182 -4.00 -9.21 -13.90
C GLU A 182 -5.36 -9.56 -14.50
N GLN A 183 -6.40 -9.58 -13.68
CA GLN A 183 -7.76 -9.82 -14.13
C GLN A 183 -8.25 -8.69 -15.04
N ALA A 184 -7.96 -7.44 -14.72
CA ALA A 184 -8.32 -6.30 -15.56
C ALA A 184 -7.63 -6.34 -16.94
N ALA A 185 -6.38 -6.80 -16.99
CA ALA A 185 -5.60 -6.90 -18.22
C ALA A 185 -6.06 -8.03 -19.16
N LYS A 186 -6.81 -9.02 -18.67
CA LYS A 186 -7.30 -10.13 -19.50
C LYS A 186 -8.21 -9.59 -20.60
N ARG A 187 -7.96 -10.03 -21.84
CA ARG A 187 -8.77 -9.62 -23.01
C ARG A 187 -10.25 -9.91 -22.81
N ALA A 188 -10.59 -11.05 -22.20
CA ALA A 188 -11.96 -11.42 -21.90
C ALA A 188 -12.68 -10.39 -21.02
N HIS A 189 -11.93 -9.69 -20.17
CA HIS A 189 -12.44 -8.77 -19.16
C HIS A 189 -12.42 -7.30 -19.63
N GLN A 190 -12.17 -7.04 -20.91
CA GLN A 190 -12.23 -5.68 -21.44
C GLN A 190 -13.68 -5.16 -21.43
N LEU A 191 -13.89 -3.93 -20.99
CA LEU A 191 -15.22 -3.31 -20.93
C LEU A 191 -15.84 -3.16 -22.34
N ASN A 192 -15.02 -2.79 -23.32
CA ASN A 192 -15.46 -2.75 -24.71
C ASN A 192 -15.55 -4.17 -25.28
N ILE A 193 -16.78 -4.65 -25.48
CA ILE A 193 -17.09 -5.99 -25.97
C ILE A 193 -16.38 -6.28 -27.29
N ALA A 194 -16.33 -5.31 -28.21
CA ALA A 194 -15.69 -5.48 -29.52
C ALA A 194 -14.17 -5.74 -29.44
N LYS A 195 -13.52 -5.33 -28.35
CA LYS A 195 -12.08 -5.58 -28.15
C LYS A 195 -11.79 -6.95 -27.49
N ARG A 196 -12.82 -7.60 -26.91
CA ARG A 196 -12.69 -8.95 -26.33
C ARG A 196 -12.36 -10.01 -27.38
N VAL A 197 -12.89 -9.82 -28.59
CA VAL A 197 -12.76 -10.76 -29.71
C VAL A 197 -12.01 -10.08 -30.84
N ARG A 198 -10.98 -10.74 -31.38
CA ARG A 198 -10.23 -10.20 -32.54
C ARG A 198 -10.94 -10.47 -33.87
N ASN A 199 -11.75 -11.52 -33.92
CA ASN A 199 -12.49 -11.88 -35.12
C ASN A 199 -13.68 -10.91 -35.30
N THR A 200 -13.66 -10.15 -36.39
CA THR A 200 -14.70 -9.17 -36.74
C THR A 200 -15.97 -9.81 -37.28
N ASP A 201 -15.92 -11.09 -37.66
CA ASP A 201 -17.03 -11.79 -38.31
C ASP A 201 -18.04 -12.35 -37.29
N ILE A 202 -17.76 -12.23 -35.99
CA ILE A 202 -18.61 -12.74 -34.91
C ILE A 202 -19.60 -11.65 -34.49
N ASP A 203 -20.88 -11.99 -34.41
CA ASP A 203 -21.90 -11.09 -33.87
C ASP A 203 -21.70 -10.93 -32.35
N LEU A 204 -21.47 -9.70 -31.91
CA LEU A 204 -21.17 -9.34 -30.52
C LEU A 204 -22.33 -9.67 -29.57
N ASN A 205 -23.57 -9.68 -30.05
CA ASN A 205 -24.76 -9.96 -29.23
C ASN A 205 -24.86 -11.44 -28.81
N THR A 206 -24.09 -12.31 -29.46
CA THR A 206 -24.07 -13.75 -29.17
C THR A 206 -23.06 -14.13 -28.08
N LEU A 207 -22.22 -13.18 -27.65
CA LEU A 207 -21.19 -13.43 -26.66
C LEU A 207 -21.78 -13.56 -25.26
N PRO A 208 -21.34 -14.55 -24.46
CA PRO A 208 -21.78 -14.69 -23.09
C PRO A 208 -21.30 -13.50 -22.25
N GLU A 209 -22.12 -13.11 -21.28
CA GLU A 209 -21.72 -12.14 -20.26
C GLU A 209 -20.58 -12.71 -19.41
N VAL A 210 -19.61 -11.85 -19.10
CA VAL A 210 -18.43 -12.23 -18.32
C VAL A 210 -18.76 -11.99 -16.86
N MET A 211 -18.80 -13.06 -16.08
CA MET A 211 -18.98 -13.00 -14.63
C MET A 211 -17.62 -12.85 -13.96
N ILE A 212 -17.52 -11.89 -13.04
CA ILE A 212 -16.31 -11.64 -12.26
C ILE A 212 -16.64 -11.84 -10.78
N THR A 213 -15.73 -12.51 -10.09
CA THR A 213 -15.75 -12.63 -8.63
C THR A 213 -14.78 -11.62 -8.06
N LYS A 214 -15.25 -10.84 -7.08
CA LYS A 214 -14.45 -9.86 -6.34
C LYS A 214 -14.69 -10.00 -4.86
N ASP A 215 -13.65 -9.76 -4.08
CA ASP A 215 -13.72 -9.73 -2.63
C ASP A 215 -14.21 -8.36 -2.15
N THR A 216 -15.18 -8.39 -1.24
CA THR A 216 -15.74 -7.19 -0.61
C THR A 216 -15.70 -7.32 0.90
N ALA A 217 -15.44 -6.20 1.56
CA ALA A 217 -15.46 -6.10 3.02
C ALA A 217 -16.22 -4.84 3.43
N TYR A 218 -17.17 -4.99 4.34
CA TYR A 218 -17.98 -3.90 4.89
C TYR A 218 -18.34 -4.17 6.36
N TYR A 219 -18.83 -3.13 7.03
CA TYR A 219 -19.39 -3.26 8.38
C TYR A 219 -20.87 -3.59 8.28
N ASP A 220 -21.32 -4.63 9.00
CA ASP A 220 -22.74 -4.94 9.13
C ASP A 220 -23.48 -3.92 10.03
N GLU A 221 -24.81 -4.08 10.17
CA GLU A 221 -25.63 -3.24 11.05
C GLU A 221 -25.19 -3.27 12.52
N ASN A 222 -24.48 -4.32 12.93
CA ASN A 222 -23.95 -4.51 14.28
C ASN A 222 -22.50 -4.01 14.42
N GLY A 223 -21.91 -3.43 13.38
CA GLY A 223 -20.52 -2.95 13.36
C GLY A 223 -19.46 -4.04 13.24
N ARG A 224 -19.83 -5.28 12.89
CA ARG A 224 -18.89 -6.39 12.65
C ARG A 224 -18.38 -6.35 11.22
N ILE A 225 -17.12 -6.76 11.05
CA ILE A 225 -16.49 -6.85 9.73
C ILE A 225 -17.00 -8.11 9.03
N VAL A 226 -17.74 -7.94 7.93
CA VAL A 226 -18.16 -9.02 7.05
C VAL A 226 -17.28 -9.01 5.82
N ARG A 227 -16.76 -10.17 5.44
CA ARG A 227 -15.99 -10.38 4.20
C ARG A 227 -16.70 -11.42 3.35
N GLU A 228 -17.01 -11.05 2.12
CA GLU A 228 -17.67 -11.94 1.17
C GLU A 228 -17.15 -11.73 -0.25
N SER A 229 -17.03 -12.83 -0.99
CA SER A 229 -16.68 -12.82 -2.41
C SER A 229 -17.97 -12.80 -3.22
N ILE A 230 -18.23 -11.67 -3.88
CA ILE A 230 -19.43 -11.46 -4.69
C ILE A 230 -19.10 -11.77 -6.14
N THR A 231 -19.97 -12.53 -6.81
CA THR A 231 -19.87 -12.78 -8.25
C THR A 231 -20.97 -12.02 -8.98
N ARG A 232 -20.59 -11.16 -9.93
CA ARG A 232 -21.51 -10.30 -10.69
C ARG A 232 -21.08 -10.13 -12.15
N PRO A 233 -21.98 -9.76 -13.07
CA PRO A 233 -21.58 -9.46 -14.43
C PRO A 233 -20.66 -8.24 -14.48
N LEU A 234 -19.64 -8.29 -15.33
CA LEU A 234 -18.69 -7.20 -15.56
C LEU A 234 -19.41 -5.98 -16.14
N GLY A 235 -19.45 -4.89 -15.37
CA GLY A 235 -20.02 -3.62 -15.78
C GLY A 235 -19.02 -2.46 -15.76
N SER A 236 -18.05 -2.45 -14.84
CA SER A 236 -17.14 -1.33 -14.65
C SER A 236 -15.75 -1.75 -14.20
N GLU A 237 -14.80 -0.84 -14.29
CA GLU A 237 -13.45 -1.05 -13.79
C GLU A 237 -13.41 -1.25 -12.26
N PHE A 238 -14.41 -0.74 -11.53
CA PHE A 238 -14.56 -0.97 -10.09
C PHE A 238 -14.86 -2.44 -9.74
N ASP A 239 -15.17 -3.29 -10.71
CA ASP A 239 -15.33 -4.74 -10.51
C ASP A 239 -14.00 -5.44 -10.20
N PHE A 240 -12.86 -4.86 -10.58
CA PHE A 240 -11.53 -5.39 -10.29
C PHE A 240 -10.94 -4.87 -8.97
N LEU A 241 -11.63 -3.94 -8.30
CA LEU A 241 -11.15 -3.29 -7.09
C LEU A 241 -11.57 -4.05 -5.83
N ASN A 242 -10.78 -4.98 -5.33
CA ASN A 242 -11.11 -5.71 -4.10
C ASN A 242 -11.02 -4.80 -2.86
N THR A 243 -11.88 -5.00 -1.87
CA THR A 243 -11.87 -4.22 -0.62
C THR A 243 -11.66 -5.12 0.59
N TYR A 244 -10.75 -4.70 1.48
CA TYR A 244 -10.42 -5.44 2.70
C TYR A 244 -10.50 -4.50 3.91
N ILE A 245 -11.03 -5.01 5.02
CA ILE A 245 -11.03 -4.36 6.33
C ILE A 245 -10.42 -5.36 7.31
N VAL A 246 -9.35 -4.96 8.00
CA VAL A 246 -8.56 -5.83 8.87
C VAL A 246 -8.36 -5.15 10.22
N GLU A 247 -8.59 -5.86 11.32
CA GLU A 247 -8.12 -5.45 12.65
C GLU A 247 -6.61 -5.64 12.71
N ILE A 248 -5.86 -4.56 12.91
CA ILE A 248 -4.40 -4.59 12.69
C ILE A 248 -3.57 -4.79 13.96
N TYR A 249 -4.18 -4.74 15.14
CA TYR A 249 -3.43 -4.95 16.36
C TYR A 249 -3.03 -6.43 16.49
N PRO A 250 -1.76 -6.73 16.86
CA PRO A 250 -1.28 -8.10 16.90
C PRO A 250 -1.90 -8.85 18.07
N ASP A 251 -2.11 -10.15 17.90
CA ASP A 251 -2.57 -11.00 18.99
C ASP A 251 -1.43 -11.23 20.00
N THR A 252 -1.54 -10.58 21.16
CA THR A 252 -0.58 -10.74 22.25
C THR A 252 -0.71 -12.08 22.99
N THR A 253 -1.84 -12.78 22.84
CA THR A 253 -2.14 -14.03 23.55
C THR A 253 -1.48 -15.26 22.92
N VAL A 254 -0.95 -15.12 21.71
CA VAL A 254 -0.18 -16.14 20.98
C VAL A 254 0.88 -16.84 21.84
N TRP A 255 1.55 -16.10 22.73
CA TRP A 255 2.58 -16.63 23.62
C TRP A 255 2.07 -17.70 24.59
N VAL A 256 0.78 -17.67 24.93
CA VAL A 256 0.14 -18.64 25.82
C VAL A 256 -0.62 -19.70 25.02
N ASN A 257 -1.35 -19.28 23.98
CA ASN A 257 -2.25 -20.17 23.24
C ASN A 257 -1.50 -21.14 22.31
N ASP A 258 -0.45 -20.69 21.63
CA ASP A 258 0.27 -21.53 20.67
C ASP A 258 1.33 -22.40 21.34
N PHE A 259 1.71 -22.07 22.59
CA PHE A 259 2.79 -22.71 23.33
C PHE A 259 2.32 -23.17 24.73
N GLU A 260 1.45 -24.18 24.76
CA GLU A 260 0.80 -24.69 25.97
C GLU A 260 1.78 -25.06 27.11
N ASN A 261 2.99 -25.53 26.79
CA ASN A 261 3.99 -25.96 27.77
C ASN A 261 5.04 -24.90 28.11
N SER A 262 4.85 -23.65 27.68
CA SER A 262 5.82 -22.58 27.89
C SER A 262 5.42 -21.62 29.02
N TYR A 263 6.40 -21.18 29.81
CA TYR A 263 6.20 -20.12 30.82
C TYR A 263 6.28 -18.72 30.18
N ALA A 264 5.52 -18.46 29.13
CA ALA A 264 5.62 -17.25 28.31
C ALA A 264 4.64 -16.12 28.71
N ILE A 265 3.96 -16.24 29.87
CA ILE A 265 3.08 -15.19 30.42
C ILE A 265 3.77 -13.80 30.51
N PRO A 266 5.07 -13.67 30.88
CA PRO A 266 5.73 -12.37 30.87
C PRO A 266 5.81 -11.75 29.47
N TYR A 267 5.97 -12.55 28.43
CA TYR A 267 5.99 -12.10 27.04
C TYR A 267 4.59 -11.67 26.57
N MET A 268 3.55 -12.42 26.91
CA MET A 268 2.16 -12.02 26.63
C MET A 268 1.86 -10.59 27.14
N LYS A 269 2.33 -10.25 28.35
CA LYS A 269 2.07 -8.93 28.96
C LYS A 269 2.95 -7.81 28.40
N ASN A 270 4.22 -8.10 28.18
CA ASN A 270 5.24 -7.07 27.98
C ASN A 270 5.79 -6.99 26.56
N TYR A 271 5.71 -8.07 25.76
CA TYR A 271 6.43 -8.14 24.48
C TYR A 271 6.01 -7.04 23.51
N PHE A 272 4.71 -6.85 23.33
CA PHE A 272 4.23 -5.77 22.46
C PHE A 272 4.17 -4.42 23.19
N SER A 273 3.93 -4.39 24.50
CA SER A 273 3.67 -3.15 25.24
C SER A 273 4.94 -2.42 25.70
N HIS A 274 5.95 -3.15 26.20
CA HIS A 274 7.08 -2.57 26.92
C HIS A 274 8.16 -2.01 25.97
N PRO A 275 8.76 -0.84 26.26
CA PRO A 275 9.78 -0.22 25.40
C PRO A 275 11.02 -1.08 25.14
N GLY A 276 11.38 -1.95 26.09
CA GLY A 276 12.53 -2.86 25.95
C GLY A 276 12.43 -3.83 24.77
N TYR A 277 11.23 -4.12 24.27
CA TYR A 277 11.01 -5.04 23.15
C TYR A 277 10.83 -4.34 21.80
N VAL A 278 11.03 -3.02 21.72
CA VAL A 278 10.77 -2.23 20.50
C VAL A 278 11.61 -2.69 19.31
N ALA A 279 12.85 -3.12 19.53
CA ALA A 279 13.74 -3.60 18.46
C ALA A 279 13.60 -5.10 18.15
N HIS A 280 12.70 -5.82 18.84
CA HIS A 280 12.45 -7.23 18.59
C HIS A 280 11.44 -7.40 17.44
N PRO A 281 11.47 -8.54 16.72
CA PRO A 281 10.49 -8.84 15.67
C PRO A 281 9.05 -8.79 16.20
N VAL A 282 8.10 -8.41 15.34
CA VAL A 282 6.68 -8.47 15.69
C VAL A 282 6.18 -9.92 15.66
N VAL A 283 5.36 -10.30 16.64
CA VAL A 283 4.81 -11.65 16.81
C VAL A 283 3.30 -11.54 17.02
N GLY A 284 2.54 -12.54 16.57
CA GLY A 284 1.07 -12.55 16.65
C GLY A 284 0.40 -11.79 15.51
N VAL A 285 1.02 -11.76 14.33
CA VAL A 285 0.50 -11.08 13.14
C VAL A 285 -0.02 -12.11 12.13
N SER A 286 -1.28 -11.96 11.70
CA SER A 286 -1.88 -12.82 10.68
C SER A 286 -1.40 -12.43 9.27
N TRP A 287 -1.59 -13.33 8.30
CA TRP A 287 -1.29 -13.06 6.89
C TRP A 287 -2.01 -11.80 6.37
N GLU A 288 -3.24 -11.58 6.80
CA GLU A 288 -4.07 -10.45 6.37
C GLU A 288 -3.56 -9.14 6.96
N GLN A 289 -3.12 -9.17 8.22
CA GLN A 289 -2.48 -8.04 8.89
C GLN A 289 -1.14 -7.69 8.26
N ALA A 290 -0.33 -8.70 7.90
CA ALA A 290 0.91 -8.50 7.18
C ALA A 290 0.67 -7.85 5.80
N ARG A 291 -0.35 -8.31 5.05
CA ARG A 291 -0.73 -7.70 3.77
C ARG A 291 -1.20 -6.26 3.93
N ALA A 292 -2.00 -5.98 4.96
CA ALA A 292 -2.42 -4.63 5.33
C ALA A 292 -1.21 -3.71 5.62
N PHE A 293 -0.23 -4.20 6.37
CA PHE A 293 1.01 -3.47 6.65
C PHE A 293 1.81 -3.16 5.38
N CYS A 294 2.00 -4.15 4.49
CA CYS A 294 2.69 -3.95 3.21
C CYS A 294 1.99 -2.92 2.32
N HIS A 295 0.65 -2.96 2.28
CA HIS A 295 -0.15 -1.99 1.55
C HIS A 295 0.05 -0.58 2.13
N TRP A 296 -0.11 -0.41 3.45
CA TRP A 296 0.14 0.87 4.11
C TRP A 296 1.55 1.39 3.87
N ARG A 297 2.58 0.56 4.02
CA ARG A 297 3.98 0.95 3.81
C ARG A 297 4.22 1.49 2.40
N THR A 298 3.61 0.86 1.40
CA THR A 298 3.70 1.29 0.00
C THR A 298 3.04 2.65 -0.19
N GLN A 299 1.84 2.86 0.38
CA GLN A 299 1.18 4.16 0.35
C GLN A 299 1.97 5.24 1.08
N TYR A 300 2.56 4.91 2.23
CA TYR A 300 3.34 5.84 3.04
C TYR A 300 4.61 6.31 2.34
N LEU A 301 5.25 5.47 1.51
CA LEU A 301 6.41 5.84 0.71
C LEU A 301 6.05 6.70 -0.52
N ASN A 302 4.87 6.48 -1.09
CA ASN A 302 4.40 7.14 -2.31
C ASN A 302 3.63 8.45 -2.05
N ALA A 303 3.27 8.73 -0.79
CA ALA A 303 2.55 9.94 -0.37
C ALA A 303 3.45 11.18 -0.39
#